data_AF-A0A9D9VEC1-F1
#
_entry.id   AF-A0A9D9VEC1-F1
#
_cell.length_a   1.000
_cell.length_b   1.000
_cell.length_c   1.000
_cell.angle_alpha   90.00
_cell.angle_beta   90.00
_cell.angle_gamma   90.00
#
_symmetry.space_group_name_H-M   'P 1'
#
loop_
_entity.id
_entity.type
_entity.pdbx_description
1 polymer ?
#
loop_
_entity_poly.entity_id
_entity_poly.type
_entity_poly.pdbx_seq_one_letter_code
_entity_poly.pdbx_strand_id
1 'polypeptide(L)'
;MKTTSLKFLSIMVLLASTFILSNCGENVEKMILVTMTNNSSGPIHMWTQGESIDPSNKLESGASRTNFVRWTQRDGEEIVEMVPVQVYAGSGGQVLTSKTFEVNVQKTSALTVSYTGALSAQ
;
A
#
# COMPACT_ATOMS: atom_id res chain seq x y z
N MET A 1 18.80 53.30 -30.42
CA MET A 1 17.63 52.41 -30.22
C MET A 1 18.10 50.96 -30.43
N LYS A 2 18.33 50.17 -29.36
CA LYS A 2 18.60 48.71 -29.40
C LYS A 2 18.92 48.20 -27.97
N THR A 3 17.90 47.93 -27.16
CA THR A 3 18.03 47.22 -25.86
C THR A 3 16.93 46.18 -25.62
N THR A 4 16.08 45.92 -26.62
CA THR A 4 14.95 45.00 -26.49
C THR A 4 15.36 43.53 -26.48
N SER A 5 16.45 43.14 -27.15
CA SER A 5 16.82 41.72 -27.32
C SER A 5 17.25 41.00 -26.03
N LEU A 6 17.89 41.70 -25.07
CA LEU A 6 18.41 41.07 -23.85
C LEU A 6 17.31 40.69 -22.84
N LYS A 7 16.20 41.45 -22.82
CA LYS A 7 15.09 41.20 -21.88
C LYS A 7 14.28 39.97 -22.25
N PHE A 8 14.08 39.72 -23.55
CA PHE A 8 13.33 38.55 -24.04
C PHE A 8 14.04 37.22 -23.75
N LEU A 9 15.37 37.18 -23.80
CA LEU A 9 16.13 35.97 -23.51
C LEU A 9 16.02 35.56 -22.03
N SER A 10 16.05 36.54 -21.11
CA SER A 10 15.91 36.25 -19.67
C SER A 10 14.52 35.71 -19.30
N ILE A 11 13.46 36.16 -19.97
CA ILE A 11 12.09 35.72 -19.73
C ILE A 11 11.88 34.28 -20.26
N MET A 12 12.47 33.95 -21.42
CA MET A 12 12.42 32.60 -21.99
C MET A 12 13.17 31.58 -21.12
N VAL A 13 14.32 31.95 -20.55
CA VAL A 13 15.07 31.09 -19.62
C VAL A 13 14.29 30.88 -18.31
N LEU A 14 13.62 31.92 -17.80
CA LEU A 14 12.79 31.81 -16.61
C LEU A 14 11.59 30.87 -16.82
N LEU A 15 10.90 31.00 -17.96
CA LEU A 15 9.76 30.14 -18.33
C LEU A 15 10.17 28.67 -18.53
N ALA A 16 11.33 28.44 -19.16
CA ALA A 16 11.89 27.09 -19.32
C ALA A 16 12.29 26.47 -17.98
N SER A 17 12.83 27.27 -17.05
CA SER A 17 13.18 26.78 -15.70
C SER A 17 11.95 26.45 -14.84
N THR A 18 10.82 27.15 -15.01
CA THR A 18 9.57 26.78 -14.33
C THR A 18 8.95 25.50 -14.90
N PHE A 19 9.14 25.21 -16.18
CA PHE A 19 8.61 23.99 -16.82
C PHE A 19 9.35 22.71 -16.40
N ILE A 20 10.64 22.82 -16.08
CA ILE A 20 11.47 21.68 -15.62
C ILE A 20 11.14 21.31 -14.16
N LEU A 21 10.68 22.26 -13.35
CA LEU A 21 10.34 22.04 -11.94
C LEU A 21 8.89 21.59 -11.72
N SER A 22 8.00 21.76 -12.69
CA SER A 22 6.56 21.48 -12.54
C SER A 22 6.15 20.02 -12.74
N ASN A 23 7.08 19.11 -13.07
CA ASN A 23 6.75 17.69 -13.27
C ASN A 23 7.12 16.79 -12.08
N CYS A 24 7.27 17.36 -10.88
CA CYS A 24 7.32 16.56 -9.67
C CYS A 24 5.88 16.20 -9.29
N GLY A 25 5.35 15.13 -9.89
CA GLY A 25 4.03 14.61 -9.53
C GLY A 25 3.92 14.34 -8.02
N GLU A 26 2.77 14.67 -7.43
CA GLU A 26 2.51 14.41 -6.02
C GLU A 26 2.33 12.90 -5.77
N ASN A 27 2.76 12.42 -4.60
CA ASN A 27 2.46 11.04 -4.19
C ASN A 27 1.03 10.99 -3.66
N VAL A 28 0.15 10.28 -4.36
CA VAL A 28 -1.22 10.03 -3.95
C VAL A 28 -1.26 8.76 -3.09
N GLU A 29 -1.70 8.89 -1.84
CA GLU A 29 -1.94 7.74 -0.96
C GLU A 29 -3.23 7.01 -1.36
N LYS A 30 -3.14 5.69 -1.44
CA LYS A 30 -4.24 4.78 -1.73
C LYS A 30 -4.24 3.66 -0.69
N MET A 31 -5.36 2.95 -0.59
CA MET A 31 -5.57 1.93 0.45
C MET A 31 -6.12 0.64 -0.14
N ILE A 32 -5.71 -0.48 0.43
CA ILE A 32 -6.27 -1.81 0.21
C ILE A 32 -6.93 -2.26 1.52
N LEU A 33 -8.22 -2.60 1.48
CA LEU A 33 -8.93 -3.19 2.60
C LEU A 33 -8.57 -4.68 2.71
N VAL A 34 -7.91 -5.07 3.80
CA VAL A 34 -7.51 -6.44 4.05
C VAL A 34 -8.39 -7.05 5.13
N THR A 35 -9.20 -8.04 4.77
CA THR A 35 -10.00 -8.83 5.71
C THR A 35 -9.25 -10.10 6.06
N MET A 36 -9.02 -10.36 7.34
CA MET A 36 -8.29 -11.52 7.84
C MET A 36 -9.22 -12.33 8.74
N THR A 37 -9.38 -13.62 8.42
CA THR A 37 -10.27 -14.54 9.15
C THR A 37 -9.47 -15.71 9.70
N ASN A 38 -9.62 -15.98 10.99
CA ASN A 38 -9.07 -17.17 11.61
C ASN A 38 -10.05 -18.34 11.45
N ASN A 39 -9.74 -19.31 10.60
CA ASN A 39 -10.49 -20.55 10.42
C ASN A 39 -9.76 -21.76 11.03
N SER A 40 -8.75 -21.54 11.86
CA SER A 40 -8.10 -22.59 12.65
C SER A 40 -8.90 -22.91 13.92
N SER A 41 -8.57 -24.01 14.59
CA SER A 41 -9.30 -24.49 15.78
C SER A 41 -9.02 -23.70 17.07
N GLY A 42 -8.05 -22.78 17.06
CA GLY A 42 -7.63 -22.05 18.25
C GLY A 42 -7.42 -20.56 17.99
N PRO A 43 -7.28 -19.75 19.05
CA PRO A 43 -7.00 -18.34 18.91
C PRO A 43 -5.61 -18.11 18.34
N ILE A 44 -5.53 -17.19 17.38
CA ILE A 44 -4.27 -16.72 16.80
C ILE A 44 -4.28 -15.20 16.64
N HIS A 45 -3.14 -14.63 16.31
CA HIS A 45 -3.02 -13.25 15.88
C HIS A 45 -2.88 -13.22 14.37
N MET A 46 -3.59 -12.31 13.69
CA MET A 46 -3.42 -12.05 12.26
C MET A 46 -3.23 -10.56 12.00
N TRP A 47 -2.17 -10.19 11.30
CA TRP A 47 -1.81 -8.79 11.07
C TRP A 47 -1.11 -8.60 9.73
N THR A 48 -1.10 -7.37 9.22
CA THR A 48 -0.39 -6.99 8.00
C THR A 48 0.97 -6.37 8.33
N GLN A 49 1.83 -6.24 7.32
CA GLN A 49 3.09 -5.51 7.48
C GLN A 49 2.88 -4.11 8.08
N GLY A 50 3.75 -3.71 9.01
CA GLY A 50 3.67 -2.45 9.75
C GLY A 50 2.89 -2.53 11.06
N GLU A 51 2.11 -3.59 11.28
CA GLU A 51 1.54 -3.91 12.59
C GLU A 51 2.51 -4.77 13.43
N SER A 52 2.39 -4.67 14.75
CA SER A 52 3.07 -5.56 15.71
C SER A 52 2.08 -6.62 16.20
N ILE A 53 2.55 -7.77 16.67
CA ILE A 53 1.67 -8.76 17.33
C ILE A 53 1.19 -8.21 18.69
N ASP A 54 -0.11 -8.01 18.85
CA ASP A 54 -0.69 -7.39 20.04
C ASP A 54 -2.16 -7.81 20.25
N PRO A 55 -2.77 -7.60 21.42
CA PRO A 55 -4.12 -8.06 21.71
C PRO A 55 -5.20 -7.57 20.72
N SER A 56 -5.01 -6.45 20.03
CA SER A 56 -5.97 -5.91 19.06
C SER A 56 -6.07 -6.74 17.77
N ASN A 57 -5.05 -7.55 17.48
CA ASN A 57 -5.01 -8.43 16.32
C ASN A 57 -5.22 -9.90 16.64
N LYS A 58 -5.58 -10.21 17.88
CA LYS A 58 -6.02 -11.53 18.31
C LYS A 58 -7.42 -11.85 17.76
N LEU A 59 -7.56 -13.02 17.15
CA LEU A 59 -8.80 -13.56 16.60
C LEU A 59 -9.08 -14.92 17.21
N GLU A 60 -10.26 -15.07 17.80
CA GLU A 60 -10.80 -16.38 18.15
C GLU A 60 -11.14 -17.19 16.89
N SER A 61 -11.35 -18.50 17.04
CA SER A 61 -11.75 -19.37 15.92
C SER A 61 -13.05 -18.86 15.28
N GLY A 62 -13.06 -18.70 13.96
CA GLY A 62 -14.15 -18.17 13.17
C GLY A 62 -14.27 -16.64 13.16
N ALA A 63 -13.45 -15.92 13.94
CA ALA A 63 -13.48 -14.47 13.97
C ALA A 63 -12.69 -13.84 12.82
N SER A 64 -13.10 -12.63 12.44
CA SER A 64 -12.45 -11.83 11.41
C SER A 64 -12.13 -10.42 11.91
N ARG A 65 -11.09 -9.83 11.33
CA ARG A 65 -10.81 -8.38 11.44
C ARG A 65 -10.49 -7.80 10.07
N THR A 66 -10.53 -6.48 10.00
CA THR A 66 -10.09 -5.72 8.83
C THR A 66 -8.94 -4.79 9.19
N ASN A 67 -8.04 -4.56 8.24
CA ASN A 67 -7.03 -3.50 8.30
C ASN A 67 -6.86 -2.83 6.94
N PHE A 68 -6.36 -1.60 6.91
CA PHE A 68 -6.02 -0.88 5.69
C PHE A 68 -4.52 -0.89 5.45
N VAL A 69 -4.10 -1.45 4.31
CA VAL A 69 -2.72 -1.36 3.84
C VAL A 69 -2.61 -0.17 2.90
N ARG A 70 -1.78 0.80 3.29
CA ARG A 70 -1.51 2.01 2.50
C ARG A 70 -0.45 1.72 1.46
N TRP A 71 -0.61 2.31 0.29
CA TRP A 71 0.39 2.35 -0.77
C TRP A 71 0.34 3.70 -1.46
N THR A 72 1.39 4.05 -2.19
CA THR A 72 1.48 5.35 -2.87
C THR A 72 1.68 5.17 -4.36
N GLN A 73 1.07 6.05 -5.14
CA GLN A 73 1.31 6.18 -6.56
C GLN A 73 1.69 7.63 -6.85
N ARG A 74 2.76 7.86 -7.60
CA ARG A 74 3.06 9.20 -8.08
C ARG A 74 2.09 9.58 -9.19
N ASP A 75 1.51 10.77 -9.08
CA ASP A 75 0.64 11.29 -10.13
C ASP A 75 1.43 11.51 -11.42
N GLY A 76 0.80 11.19 -12.56
CA GLY A 76 1.44 11.23 -13.88
C GLY A 76 2.41 10.08 -14.20
N GLU A 77 2.66 9.14 -13.28
CA GLU A 77 3.41 7.91 -13.57
C GLU A 77 2.50 6.76 -14.01
N GLU A 78 3.12 5.72 -14.60
CA GLU A 78 2.43 4.49 -14.96
C GLU A 78 1.66 3.91 -13.76
N ILE A 79 0.44 3.45 -14.02
CA ILE A 79 -0.42 2.92 -12.96
C ILE A 79 0.18 1.63 -12.44
N VAL A 80 0.55 1.63 -11.15
CA VAL A 80 0.94 0.42 -10.43
C VAL A 80 -0.20 -0.59 -10.56
N GLU A 81 0.07 -1.71 -11.23
CA GLU A 81 -0.93 -2.75 -11.44
C GLU A 81 -1.02 -3.68 -10.23
N MET A 82 0.14 -4.09 -9.68
CA MET A 82 0.24 -5.07 -8.60
C MET A 82 0.84 -4.43 -7.35
N VAL A 83 0.16 -4.58 -6.22
CA VAL A 83 0.64 -4.12 -4.91
C VAL A 83 0.85 -5.33 -4.00
N PRO A 84 2.07 -5.55 -3.46
CA PRO A 84 2.34 -6.64 -2.55
C PRO A 84 1.77 -6.32 -1.17
N VAL A 85 0.96 -7.24 -0.64
CA VAL A 85 0.40 -7.17 0.72
C VAL A 85 0.88 -8.37 1.52
N GLN A 86 1.74 -8.13 2.50
CA GLN A 86 2.23 -9.18 3.39
C GLN A 86 1.34 -9.33 4.63
N VAL A 87 0.85 -10.54 4.83
CA VAL A 87 0.01 -10.95 5.96
C VAL A 87 0.75 -11.98 6.79
N TYR A 88 0.58 -11.89 8.10
CA TYR A 88 1.19 -12.74 9.10
C TYR A 88 0.12 -13.45 9.92
N ALA A 89 0.43 -14.66 10.38
CA ALA A 89 -0.30 -15.33 11.43
C ALA A 89 0.67 -15.82 12.50
N GLY A 90 0.30 -15.69 13.76
CA GLY A 90 1.18 -15.92 14.89
C GLY A 90 0.46 -16.23 16.20
N SER A 91 1.20 -16.74 17.18
CA SER A 91 0.68 -16.99 18.53
C SER A 91 1.80 -16.91 19.55
N GLY A 92 1.47 -16.55 20.79
CA GLY A 92 2.44 -16.47 21.89
C GLY A 92 3.63 -15.53 21.62
N GLY A 93 3.43 -14.47 20.83
CA GLY A 93 4.51 -13.54 20.45
C GLY A 93 5.40 -14.01 19.30
N GLN A 94 5.11 -15.16 18.68
CA GLN A 94 5.89 -15.72 17.58
C GLN A 94 5.11 -15.71 16.27
N VAL A 95 5.82 -15.50 15.16
CA VAL A 95 5.29 -15.68 13.81
C VAL A 95 5.24 -17.17 13.50
N LEU A 96 4.05 -17.68 13.18
CA LEU A 96 3.87 -19.07 12.73
C LEU A 96 4.03 -19.17 11.22
N THR A 97 3.47 -18.21 10.47
CA THR A 97 3.59 -18.14 9.02
C THR A 97 3.40 -16.70 8.53
N SER A 98 3.89 -16.43 7.34
CA SER A 98 3.66 -15.17 6.62
C SER A 98 3.55 -15.44 5.12
N LYS A 99 2.73 -14.66 4.42
CA LYS A 99 2.58 -14.75 2.97
C LYS A 99 2.35 -13.37 2.37
N THR A 100 3.02 -13.12 1.24
CA THR A 100 2.76 -11.95 0.41
C THR A 100 1.72 -12.29 -0.65
N PHE A 101 0.72 -11.44 -0.79
CA PHE A 101 -0.33 -11.52 -1.79
C PHE A 101 -0.18 -10.35 -2.75
N GLU A 102 -0.09 -10.64 -4.04
CA GLU A 102 -0.05 -9.62 -5.08
C GLU A 102 -1.48 -9.22 -5.42
N VAL A 103 -1.88 -7.99 -5.07
CA VAL A 103 -3.22 -7.47 -5.30
C VAL A 103 -3.21 -6.66 -6.59
N ASN A 104 -4.04 -7.04 -7.57
CA ASN A 104 -4.24 -6.23 -8.77
C ASN A 104 -5.17 -5.05 -8.45
N VAL A 105 -4.58 -3.88 -8.22
CA VAL A 105 -5.30 -2.69 -7.75
C VAL A 105 -6.13 -2.00 -8.84
N GLN A 106 -5.96 -2.40 -10.10
CA GLN A 106 -6.85 -1.98 -11.19
C GLN A 106 -8.17 -2.76 -11.20
N LYS A 107 -8.21 -3.95 -10.56
CA LYS A 107 -9.41 -4.80 -10.50
C LYS A 107 -10.13 -4.72 -9.16
N THR A 108 -9.39 -4.59 -8.06
CA THR A 108 -9.96 -4.56 -6.71
C THR A 108 -9.08 -3.77 -5.75
N SER A 109 -9.68 -3.16 -4.73
CA SER A 109 -8.96 -2.56 -3.60
C SER A 109 -9.21 -3.33 -2.31
N ALA A 110 -9.51 -4.63 -2.41
CA ALA A 110 -9.76 -5.50 -1.29
C ALA A 110 -9.01 -6.83 -1.42
N LEU A 111 -8.59 -7.37 -0.29
CA LEU A 111 -7.96 -8.68 -0.15
C LEU A 111 -8.60 -9.41 1.05
N THR A 112 -9.13 -10.60 0.83
CA THR A 112 -9.65 -11.46 1.91
C THR A 112 -8.71 -12.63 2.10
N VAL A 113 -8.23 -12.82 3.34
CA VAL A 113 -7.27 -13.86 3.72
C VAL A 113 -7.85 -14.73 4.82
N SER A 114 -7.69 -16.04 4.68
CA SER A 114 -8.05 -17.04 5.67
C SER A 114 -6.81 -17.76 6.19
N TYR A 115 -6.82 -18.10 7.49
CA TYR A 115 -5.83 -18.97 8.10
C TYR A 115 -6.46 -20.28 8.59
N THR A 116 -5.96 -21.42 8.11
CA THR A 116 -6.35 -22.78 8.55
C THR A 116 -5.13 -23.63 8.95
N GLY A 117 -4.02 -22.98 9.31
CA GLY A 117 -2.69 -23.59 9.41
C GLY A 117 -1.71 -23.05 8.37
N ALA A 118 -2.24 -22.56 7.25
CA ALA A 118 -1.53 -21.77 6.25
C ALA A 118 -2.41 -20.60 5.79
N LEU A 119 -1.78 -19.56 5.22
CA LEU A 119 -2.47 -18.39 4.69
C LEU A 119 -2.90 -18.60 3.23
N SER A 120 -4.18 -18.38 2.95
CA SER A 120 -4.75 -18.38 1.60
C SER A 120 -5.61 -17.15 1.36
N ALA A 121 -5.59 -16.64 0.13
CA ALA A 121 -6.56 -15.65 -0.32
C ALA A 121 -7.87 -16.36 -0.70
N GLN A 122 -9.00 -15.69 -0.50
CA GLN A 122 -10.32 -16.16 -0.88
C GLN A 122 -10.82 -15.44 -2.14
#